data_AF-A0A9P9GZM1-F1
#
_entry.id   AF-A0A9P9GZM1-F1
#
_cell.length_a   1.000
_cell.length_b   1.000
_cell.length_c   1.000
_cell.angle_alpha   90.00
_cell.angle_beta   90.00
_cell.angle_gamma   90.00
#
_symmetry.space_group_name_H-M   'P 1'
#
loop_
_entity.id
_entity.type
_entity.pdbx_description
1 polymer ?
#
loop_
_entity_poly.entity_id
_entity_poly.type
_entity_poly.pdbx_seq_one_letter_code
_entity_poly.pdbx_strand_id
1 'polypeptide(L)'
;MENEVDIFSSTPVFNTSTFRCGLCQLQFRKQSNFAWHLRDSHGQIPYTCHNCFERFKTQSDLRKHEISHGKKPYSCDECPRRFNGPSGVWHHKRRCHNKEIH
;
A
#
# COMPACT_ATOMS: atom_id res chain seq x y z
N MET A 1 35.31 43.14 -25.89
CA MET A 1 34.81 43.21 -24.51
C MET A 1 33.98 41.96 -24.30
N GLU A 2 34.58 41.01 -23.55
CA GLU A 2 33.96 39.96 -22.72
C GLU A 2 32.85 39.13 -23.39
N ASN A 3 33.13 37.93 -23.95
CA ASN A 3 33.18 36.65 -23.24
C ASN A 3 32.24 36.60 -22.02
N GLU A 4 31.19 35.79 -22.06
CA GLU A 4 31.04 34.58 -21.22
C GLU A 4 30.03 33.62 -21.88
N VAL A 5 30.35 32.34 -21.76
CA VAL A 5 29.62 31.18 -22.25
C VAL A 5 28.45 30.89 -21.31
N ASP A 6 27.32 30.40 -21.82
CA ASP A 6 26.44 29.55 -21.00
C ASP A 6 26.09 28.26 -21.74
N ILE A 7 27.01 27.33 -21.56
CA ILE A 7 26.90 25.91 -21.85
C ILE A 7 26.15 25.32 -20.65
N PHE A 8 24.84 25.05 -20.73
CA PHE A 8 24.28 23.99 -19.90
C PHE A 8 23.04 23.34 -20.53
N SER A 9 23.33 22.28 -21.28
CA SER A 9 22.64 21.00 -21.24
C SER A 9 21.13 20.97 -21.55
N SER A 10 20.82 20.39 -22.70
CA SER A 10 19.63 19.57 -22.91
C SER A 10 19.60 18.42 -21.89
N THR A 11 19.29 18.71 -20.63
CA THR A 11 18.85 17.68 -19.70
C THR A 11 17.42 17.32 -20.09
N PRO A 12 17.10 16.04 -20.34
CA PRO A 12 15.71 15.63 -20.32
C PRO A 12 15.22 15.99 -18.92
N VAL A 13 14.24 16.89 -18.81
CA VAL A 13 13.48 17.03 -17.58
C VAL A 13 12.73 15.71 -17.43
N PHE A 14 13.38 14.73 -16.81
CA PHE A 14 12.71 13.54 -16.33
C PHE A 14 11.75 14.08 -15.29
N ASN A 15 10.48 14.25 -15.67
CA ASN A 15 9.38 14.41 -14.75
C ASN A 15 9.24 13.10 -13.97
N THR A 16 10.20 12.81 -13.09
CA THR A 16 10.09 11.76 -12.10
C THR A 16 9.05 12.25 -11.12
N SER A 17 7.84 11.71 -11.21
CA SER A 17 6.77 12.02 -10.25
C SER A 17 7.26 11.63 -8.85
N THR A 18 7.66 12.62 -8.05
CA THR A 18 8.08 12.44 -6.65
C THR A 18 6.92 12.79 -5.72
N PHE A 19 6.93 12.19 -4.53
CA PHE A 19 6.01 12.54 -3.46
C PHE A 19 6.68 13.57 -2.56
N ARG A 20 6.14 14.78 -2.52
CA ARG A 20 6.67 15.89 -1.71
C ARG A 20 5.89 16.02 -0.41
N CYS A 21 6.60 16.12 0.70
CA CYS A 21 6.00 16.44 2.00
C CYS A 21 5.64 17.92 2.08
N GLY A 22 4.36 18.23 2.32
CA GLY A 22 3.93 19.62 2.51
C GLY A 22 4.43 20.26 3.82
N LEU A 23 4.86 19.46 4.81
CA LEU A 23 5.27 19.94 6.13
C LEU A 23 6.77 20.24 6.23
N CYS A 24 7.62 19.50 5.50
CA CYS A 24 9.08 19.66 5.55
C CYS A 24 9.76 19.71 4.17
N GLN A 25 8.98 19.70 3.08
CA GLN A 25 9.43 19.80 1.69
C GLN A 25 10.37 18.67 1.20
N LEU A 26 10.62 17.65 2.02
CA LEU A 26 11.35 16.45 1.60
C LEU A 26 10.61 15.71 0.48
N GLN A 27 11.39 15.16 -0.46
CA GLN A 27 10.88 14.47 -1.64
C GLN A 27 11.27 13.00 -1.61
N PHE A 28 10.33 12.14 -2.01
CA PHE A 28 10.51 10.70 -2.02
C PHE A 28 10.17 10.14 -3.40
N ARG A 29 10.99 9.21 -3.89
CA ARG A 29 10.75 8.53 -5.16
C ARG A 29 9.67 7.45 -5.09
N LYS A 30 9.39 6.92 -3.89
CA LYS A 30 8.41 5.86 -3.65
C LYS A 30 7.32 6.34 -2.69
N GLN A 31 6.06 6.05 -3.01
CA GLN A 31 4.92 6.35 -2.15
C GLN A 31 5.05 5.68 -0.77
N SER A 32 5.58 4.46 -0.73
CA SER A 32 5.81 3.73 0.51
C SER A 32 6.74 4.48 1.47
N ASN A 33 7.80 5.09 0.94
CA ASN A 33 8.78 5.83 1.72
C ASN A 33 8.19 7.16 2.20
N PHE A 34 7.44 7.84 1.34
CA PHE A 34 6.71 9.04 1.71
C PHE A 34 5.69 8.78 2.83
N ALA A 35 4.88 7.73 2.70
CA ALA A 35 3.91 7.35 3.72
C ALA A 35 4.57 6.95 5.04
N TRP A 36 5.73 6.29 4.98
CA TRP A 36 6.53 6.00 6.18
C TRP A 36 7.00 7.28 6.85
N HIS A 37 7.54 8.23 6.08
CA HIS A 37 7.97 9.53 6.58
C HIS A 37 6.81 10.34 7.21
N LEU A 38 5.65 10.41 6.55
CA LEU A 38 4.49 11.12 7.12
C LEU A 38 4.06 10.53 8.47
N ARG A 39 4.13 9.21 8.62
CA ARG A 39 3.76 8.53 9.86
C ARG A 39 4.78 8.74 10.96
N ASP A 40 6.07 8.58 10.64
CA ASP A 40 7.15 8.60 11.64
C ASP A 40 7.54 10.03 12.04
N SER A 41 7.67 10.93 11.06
CA SER A 41 8.11 12.30 11.28
C SER A 41 6.97 13.26 11.63
N HIS A 42 5.74 12.97 11.21
CA HIS A 42 4.60 13.89 11.36
C HIS A 42 3.36 13.25 12.03
N GLY A 43 3.47 12.01 12.49
CA GLY A 43 2.37 11.31 13.18
C GLY A 43 1.12 11.07 12.33
N GLN A 44 1.20 11.25 11.00
CA GLN A 44 0.03 11.13 10.14
C GLN A 44 -0.36 9.67 9.89
N ILE A 45 -1.64 9.46 9.64
CA ILE A 45 -2.19 8.17 9.21
C ILE A 45 -2.67 8.35 7.76
N PRO A 46 -1.81 8.03 6.77
CA PRO A 46 -1.97 8.52 5.40
C PRO A 46 -2.99 7.72 4.58
N TYR A 47 -3.40 6.53 5.04
CA TYR A 47 -4.36 5.70 4.32
C TYR A 47 -5.74 5.85 4.96
N THR A 48 -6.77 6.11 4.16
CA THR A 48 -8.14 6.31 4.64
C THR A 48 -9.09 5.50 3.77
N CYS A 49 -10.00 4.76 4.39
CA CYS A 49 -11.05 4.04 3.68
C CYS A 49 -12.08 5.03 3.16
N HIS A 50 -12.42 4.97 1.88
CA HIS A 50 -13.41 5.88 1.30
C HIS A 50 -14.86 5.48 1.65
N ASN A 51 -15.08 4.25 2.10
CA ASN A 51 -16.42 3.76 2.44
C ASN A 51 -16.85 4.14 3.85
N CYS A 52 -15.94 4.12 4.82
CA CYS A 52 -16.24 4.37 6.23
C CYS A 52 -15.33 5.42 6.90
N PHE A 53 -14.38 5.99 6.15
CA PHE A 53 -13.43 7.00 6.64
C PHE A 53 -12.49 6.56 7.77
N GLU A 54 -12.42 5.25 8.08
CA GLU A 54 -11.39 4.73 8.98
C GLU A 54 -9.99 4.91 8.41
N ARG A 55 -9.03 5.20 9.31
CA ARG A 55 -7.64 5.52 8.94
C ARG A 55 -6.69 4.39 9.31
N PHE A 56 -5.80 4.05 8.39
CA PHE A 56 -4.84 2.96 8.52
C PHE A 56 -3.40 3.43 8.36
N LYS A 57 -2.50 2.85 9.16
CA LYS A 57 -1.07 3.19 9.13
C LYS A 57 -0.36 2.63 7.90
N THR A 58 -0.89 1.57 7.29
CA THR A 58 -0.30 0.90 6.12
C THR A 58 -1.34 0.65 5.03
N GLN A 59 -0.88 0.60 3.78
CA GLN A 59 -1.72 0.24 2.63
C GLN A 59 -2.23 -1.20 2.71
N SER A 60 -1.45 -2.11 3.27
CA SER A 60 -1.83 -3.52 3.45
C SER A 60 -3.03 -3.65 4.38
N ASP A 61 -3.05 -2.88 5.48
CA ASP A 61 -4.14 -2.91 6.45
C ASP A 61 -5.41 -2.29 5.86
N LEU A 62 -5.30 -1.15 5.16
CA LEU A 62 -6.43 -0.57 4.43
C LEU A 62 -7.02 -1.59 3.43
N ARG A 63 -6.17 -2.23 2.62
CA ARG A 63 -6.64 -3.22 1.64
C ARG A 63 -7.34 -4.40 2.30
N LYS A 64 -6.84 -4.89 3.43
CA LYS A 64 -7.49 -5.96 4.20
C LYS A 64 -8.85 -5.50 4.74
N HIS A 65 -8.93 -4.28 5.24
CA HIS A 65 -10.15 -3.68 5.75
C HIS A 65 -11.18 -3.48 4.64
N GLU A 66 -10.79 -3.00 3.46
CA GLU A 66 -11.71 -2.80 2.32
C GLU A 66 -12.40 -4.11 1.89
N ILE A 67 -11.73 -5.26 2.04
CA ILE A 67 -12.34 -6.57 1.78
C ILE A 67 -13.47 -6.88 2.78
N SER A 68 -13.43 -6.30 3.98
CA SER A 68 -14.51 -6.47 4.97
C SER A 68 -15.80 -5.74 4.59
N HIS A 69 -15.71 -4.66 3.80
CA HIS A 69 -16.88 -4.03 3.21
C HIS A 69 -17.48 -4.86 2.06
N GLY A 70 -16.67 -5.73 1.43
CA GLY A 70 -17.07 -6.57 0.32
C GLY A 70 -17.49 -7.99 0.73
N LYS A 71 -17.89 -8.78 -0.28
CA LYS A 71 -18.06 -10.23 -0.14
C LYS A 71 -16.67 -10.88 -0.20
N LYS A 72 -16.38 -11.77 0.75
CA LYS A 72 -15.15 -12.58 0.79
C LYS A 72 -15.03 -13.43 -0.49
N PRO A 73 -14.16 -13.09 -1.46
CA PRO A 73 -14.25 -13.68 -2.79
C PRO A 73 -13.80 -15.15 -2.82
N TYR A 74 -12.97 -15.56 -1.86
CA TYR A 74 -12.43 -16.92 -1.81
C TYR A 74 -13.32 -17.81 -0.94
N SER A 75 -13.84 -18.90 -1.50
CA SER A 75 -14.62 -19.91 -0.77
C SER A 75 -13.78 -21.16 -0.53
N CYS A 76 -14.11 -21.88 0.55
CA CYS A 76 -13.80 -23.30 0.63
C CYS A 76 -14.78 -24.08 -0.26
N ASP A 77 -14.28 -25.12 -0.91
CA ASP A 77 -15.02 -26.10 -1.72
C ASP A 77 -15.64 -27.21 -0.86
N GLU A 78 -15.12 -27.44 0.34
CA GLU A 78 -15.60 -28.47 1.27
C GLU A 78 -16.58 -27.95 2.34
N CYS A 79 -16.70 -26.64 2.52
CA CYS A 79 -17.64 -26.04 3.47
C CYS A 79 -18.04 -24.61 3.08
N PRO A 80 -19.11 -24.02 3.65
CA PRO A 80 -19.61 -22.70 3.25
C PRO A 80 -18.72 -21.52 3.71
N ARG A 81 -17.53 -21.77 4.26
CA ARG A 81 -16.66 -20.75 4.82
C ARG A 81 -15.96 -19.96 3.71
N ARG A 82 -15.89 -18.64 3.89
CA ARG A 82 -15.28 -17.70 2.93
C ARG A 82 -14.17 -16.88 3.56
N PHE A 83 -13.19 -16.49 2.75
CA PHE A 83 -11.93 -15.86 3.15
C PHE A 83 -11.57 -14.66 2.28
N ASN A 84 -10.75 -13.77 2.83
CA ASN A 84 -10.31 -12.55 2.17
C ASN A 84 -9.14 -12.79 1.19
N GLY A 85 -8.52 -13.98 1.22
CA GLY A 85 -7.37 -14.33 0.39
C GLY A 85 -7.17 -15.83 0.25
N PRO A 86 -6.39 -16.28 -0.75
CA PRO A 86 -6.15 -17.70 -1.02
C PRO A 86 -5.37 -18.39 0.11
N SER A 87 -4.44 -17.68 0.76
CA SER A 87 -3.69 -18.19 1.92
C SER A 87 -4.59 -18.56 3.10
N GLY A 88 -5.71 -17.84 3.28
CA GLY A 88 -6.70 -18.14 4.31
C GLY A 88 -7.47 -19.44 4.02
N VAL A 89 -7.84 -19.66 2.75
CA VAL A 89 -8.47 -20.92 2.30
C VAL A 89 -7.50 -22.08 2.52
N TRP A 90 -6.24 -21.95 2.09
CA TRP A 90 -5.23 -23.01 2.24
C TRP A 90 -5.02 -23.42 3.70
N HIS A 91 -4.82 -22.45 4.60
CA HIS A 91 -4.64 -22.76 6.02
C HIS A 91 -5.88 -23.43 6.64
N HIS A 92 -7.07 -22.96 6.25
CA HIS A 92 -8.31 -23.56 6.71
C HIS A 92 -8.49 -24.99 6.21
N LYS A 93 -8.23 -25.27 4.94
CA LYS A 93 -8.26 -26.63 4.39
C LYS A 93 -7.32 -27.55 5.16
N ARG A 94 -6.07 -27.12 5.35
CA ARG A 94 -5.08 -27.92 6.08
C ARG A 94 -5.51 -28.24 7.51
N ARG A 95 -6.18 -27.32 8.20
CA ARG A 95 -6.56 -27.50 9.62
C ARG A 95 -7.92 -28.13 9.86
N CYS A 96 -8.86 -27.96 8.94
CA CYS A 96 -10.26 -28.37 9.15
C CYS A 96 -10.71 -29.51 8.23
N HIS A 97 -9.98 -29.75 7.13
CA HIS A 97 -10.41 -30.64 6.05
C HIS A 97 -9.38 -31.73 5.72
N ASN A 98 -8.10 -31.50 6.01
CA ASN A 98 -7.07 -32.52 5.84
C ASN A 98 -7.19 -33.60 6.92
N LYS A 99 -7.86 -34.72 6.60
CA LYS A 99 -8.13 -35.85 7.50
C LYS A 99 -6.97 -36.86 7.64
N GLU A 100 -5.75 -36.49 7.27
CA GLU A 100 -4.57 -37.36 7.42
C GLU A 100 -3.59 -36.78 8.45
N ILE A 101 -3.98 -36.86 9.73
CA ILE A 101 -3.05 -36.99 10.85
C ILE A 101 -3.59 -38.13 11.72
N HIS A 102 -3.36 -39.36 11.28
CA HIS A 102 -3.28 -40.55 12.11
C HIS A 102 -2.15 -41.43 11.58
#